data_AF-A0A0D0CXA1-F1
#
_entry.id   AF-A0A0D0CXA1-F1
#
_cell.length_a   1.000
_cell.length_b   1.000
_cell.length_c   1.000
_cell.angle_alpha   90.00
_cell.angle_beta   90.00
_cell.angle_gamma   90.00
#
_symmetry.space_group_name_H-M   'P 1'
#
loop_
_entity.id
_entity.type
_entity.pdbx_description
1 polymer ?
#
loop_
_entity_poly.entity_id
_entity_poly.type
_entity_poly.pdbx_seq_one_letter_code
_entity_poly.pdbx_strand_id
1 'polypeptide(L)' 'RWKEELTLVRHEMYWAWKWFQGQEEEWKRRTSQSQETGHKAYAEGKGHLYHSYANDAAKRFQGKMFLPAS' A
#
# COMPACT_ATOMS: atom_id res chain seq x y z
N ARG A 1 15.20 -17.84 -16.47
CA ARG A 1 15.68 -17.61 -15.08
C ARG A 1 15.75 -16.13 -14.69
N TRP A 2 16.77 -15.34 -15.05
CA TRP A 2 16.86 -13.92 -14.62
C TRP A 2 15.66 -13.04 -15.00
N LYS A 3 15.14 -13.17 -16.23
CA LYS A 3 13.95 -12.42 -16.68
C LYS A 3 12.67 -12.80 -15.90
N GLU A 4 12.56 -14.05 -15.46
CA GLU A 4 11.42 -14.54 -14.66
C GLU A 4 11.51 -14.01 -13.22
N GLU A 5 12.69 -14.08 -12.61
CA GLU A 5 12.97 -13.54 -11.28
C GLU A 5 12.70 -12.03 -11.24
N LEU A 6 13.14 -11.28 -12.26
CA LEU A 6 12.85 -9.85 -12.38
C LEU A 6 11.34 -9.57 -12.51
N THR A 7 10.62 -10.39 -13.28
CA THR A 7 9.16 -10.27 -13.41
C THR A 7 8.46 -10.52 -12.08
N LEU A 8 8.89 -11.52 -11.31
CA LEU A 8 8.35 -11.82 -9.98
C LEU A 8 8.55 -10.65 -9.02
N VAL A 9 9.78 -10.12 -8.93
CA VAL A 9 10.09 -8.97 -8.06
C VAL A 9 9.21 -7.76 -8.40
N ARG A 10 8.95 -7.49 -9.68
CA ARG A 10 8.05 -6.40 -10.09
C ARG A 10 6.62 -6.63 -9.64
N HIS A 11 6.11 -7.86 -9.75
CA HIS A 11 4.78 -8.20 -9.26
C HIS A 11 4.68 -8.07 -7.73
N GLU A 12 5.71 -8.48 -6.99
CA GLU A 12 5.76 -8.34 -5.54
C GLU A 12 5.80 -6.87 -5.12
N MET A 13 6.59 -6.02 -5.80
CA MET A 13 6.62 -4.57 -5.57
C MET A 13 5.25 -3.93 -5.81
N TYR A 14 4.58 -4.30 -6.91
CA TYR A 14 3.23 -3.85 -7.21
C TYR A 14 2.23 -4.32 -6.16
N TRP A 15 2.28 -5.60 -5.80
CA TRP A 15 1.40 -6.18 -4.80
C TRP A 15 1.56 -5.50 -3.44
N ALA A 16 2.79 -5.24 -3.00
CA ALA A 16 3.06 -4.54 -1.75
C ALA A 16 2.47 -3.12 -1.74
N TRP A 17 2.61 -2.38 -2.84
CA TRP A 17 1.98 -1.07 -2.99
C TRP A 17 0.45 -1.16 -2.91
N LYS A 18 -0.19 -2.07 -3.64
CA LYS A 18 -1.65 -2.29 -3.60
C LYS A 18 -2.11 -2.73 -2.21
N TRP A 19 -1.33 -3.54 -1.50
CA TRP A 19 -1.64 -3.98 -0.15
C TRP A 19 -1.69 -2.80 0.83
N PHE A 20 -0.73 -1.86 0.76
CA PHE A 20 -0.79 -0.64 1.58
C PHE A 20 -2.03 0.21 1.30
N GLN A 21 -2.44 0.35 0.02
CA GLN A 21 -3.69 1.03 -0.33
C GLN A 21 -4.92 0.34 0.29
N GLY A 22 -4.98 -0.99 0.20
CA GLY A 22 -6.06 -1.76 0.81
C GLY A 22 -6.12 -1.63 2.34
N GLN A 23 -4.96 -1.55 3.00
CA GLN A 23 -4.92 -1.29 4.45
C GLN A 23 -5.43 0.12 4.78
N GLU A 24 -5.03 1.14 4.02
CA GLU A 24 -5.55 2.50 4.20
C GLU A 24 -7.08 2.53 4.10
N GLU A 25 -7.66 1.90 3.07
CA GLU A 25 -9.11 1.82 2.87
C GLU A 25 -9.82 1.08 4.01
N GLU A 26 -9.25 -0.03 4.47
CA GLU A 26 -9.80 -0.81 5.57
C GLU A 26 -9.80 -0.01 6.89
N TRP A 27 -8.74 0.76 7.15
CA TRP A 27 -8.70 1.63 8.33
C TRP A 27 -9.67 2.80 8.24
N LYS A 28 -9.83 3.41 7.05
CA LYS A 28 -10.87 4.43 6.82
C LYS A 28 -12.27 3.86 7.07
N ARG A 29 -12.54 2.63 6.60
CA ARG A 29 -13.80 1.92 6.84
C ARG A 29 -14.05 1.72 8.34
N ARG A 30 -13.02 1.34 9.10
CA ARG A 30 -13.10 1.18 10.57
C ARG A 30 -13.36 2.51 11.28
N THR A 31 -12.71 3.59 10.86
CA THR A 31 -13.00 4.95 11.36
C THR A 31 -14.47 5.30 11.20
N SER A 32 -15.06 5.02 10.02
CA SER A 32 -16.47 5.32 9.74
C SER A 32 -17.45 4.47 10.57
N GLN A 33 -17.05 3.27 11.01
CA GLN A 33 -17.90 2.37 11.79
C GLN A 33 -17.73 2.50 13.31
N SER A 34 -16.66 3.16 13.76
CA SER A 34 -16.37 3.31 15.19
C SER A 34 -17.26 4.37 15.83
N GLN A 35 -17.98 3.98 16.89
CA GLN A 35 -18.75 4.91 17.72
C GLN A 35 -17.93 5.51 18.87
N GLU A 36 -16.86 4.82 19.28
CA GLU A 36 -16.00 5.28 20.36
C GLU A 36 -14.90 6.21 19.84
N THR A 37 -14.75 7.36 20.50
CA THR A 37 -13.80 8.42 20.11
C THR A 37 -12.35 7.94 20.09
N GLY A 38 -11.93 7.14 21.09
CA GLY A 38 -10.56 6.61 21.16
C GLY A 38 -10.24 5.66 20.00
N HIS A 39 -11.14 4.72 19.72
CA HIS A 39 -11.02 3.81 18.58
C HIS A 39 -11.03 4.55 17.24
N LYS A 40 -11.84 5.61 17.11
CA LYS A 40 -11.88 6.45 15.91
C LYS A 40 -10.54 7.14 15.66
N ALA A 41 -9.98 7.81 16.68
CA ALA A 41 -8.69 8.49 16.59
C ALA A 41 -7.55 7.51 16.24
N TYR A 42 -7.57 6.31 16.84
CA TYR A 42 -6.58 5.28 16.52
C TYR A 42 -6.71 4.81 15.05
N ALA A 43 -7.93 4.53 14.59
CA ALA A 43 -8.18 4.10 13.22
C ALA A 43 -7.80 5.17 12.19
N GLU A 44 -8.06 6.46 12.48
CA GLU A 44 -7.62 7.59 11.65
C GLU A 44 -6.09 7.63 11.54
N GLY A 45 -5.39 7.53 12.67
CA GLY A 45 -3.92 7.47 12.69
C GLY A 45 -3.36 6.31 11.87
N LYS A 46 -3.99 5.13 11.94
CA LYS A 46 -3.62 3.99 11.09
C LYS A 46 -3.88 4.25 9.61
N GLY A 47 -5.01 4.85 9.26
CA GLY A 47 -5.31 5.24 7.87
C GLY A 47 -4.22 6.16 7.30
N HIS A 48 -3.83 7.19 8.05
CA HIS A 48 -2.75 8.10 7.65
C HIS A 48 -1.38 7.40 7.53
N LEU A 49 -1.07 6.46 8.42
CA LEU A 49 0.18 5.71 8.37
C LEU A 49 0.27 4.88 7.08
N TYR A 50 -0.78 4.11 6.76
CA TYR A 50 -0.80 3.28 5.56
C TYR A 50 -0.85 4.10 4.27
N HIS A 51 -1.52 5.26 4.29
CA HIS A 51 -1.44 6.23 3.20
C HIS A 51 0.02 6.68 2.93
N SER A 52 0.76 7.01 3.99
CA SER A 52 2.17 7.38 3.89
C SER A 52 3.02 6.25 3.29
N TYR A 53 2.82 5.00 3.75
CA TYR A 53 3.51 3.84 3.18
C TYR A 53 3.18 3.60 1.71
N ALA A 54 1.92 3.75 1.30
CA ALA A 54 1.53 3.64 -0.10
C ALA A 54 2.22 4.69 -0.98
N ASN A 55 2.30 5.93 -0.50
CA ASN A 55 2.99 7.02 -1.19
C ASN A 55 4.51 6.78 -1.29
N ASP A 56 5.13 6.34 -0.21
CA ASP A 56 6.56 6.04 -0.18
C ASP A 56 6.91 4.84 -1.08
N ALA A 57 6.08 3.79 -1.07
CA ALA A 57 6.22 2.66 -1.98
C ALA A 57 6.10 3.11 -3.44
N ALA A 58 5.07 3.90 -3.77
CA ALA A 58 4.89 4.45 -5.12
C ALA A 58 6.11 5.25 -5.60
N LYS A 59 6.68 6.11 -4.75
CA LYS A 59 7.90 6.88 -5.05
C LYS A 59 9.12 5.97 -5.25
N ARG A 60 9.35 5.02 -4.34
CA ARG A 60 10.54 4.13 -4.37
C ARG A 60 10.51 3.15 -5.55
N PHE A 61 9.31 2.75 -5.96
CA PHE A 61 9.07 1.77 -7.01
C PHE A 61 8.76 2.40 -8.37
N GLN A 62 8.70 3.73 -8.44
CA GLN A 62 8.44 4.47 -9.68
C GLN A 62 9.38 4.03 -10.80
N GLY A 63 8.81 3.73 -11.97
CA GLY A 63 9.55 3.25 -13.13
C GLY A 63 10.11 1.83 -13.01
N LYS A 64 10.03 1.19 -11.84
CA LYS A 64 10.53 -0.19 -11.63
C LYS A 64 9.42 -1.24 -11.76
N MET A 65 8.17 -0.86 -11.44
CA MET A 65 7.00 -1.77 -11.50
C MET A 65 6.47 -2.01 -12.92
N PHE A 66 6.64 -1.07 -13.85
CA PHE A 66 5.90 -1.06 -15.12
C PHE A 66 6.76 -1.03 -16.40
N LEU A 67 8.07 -1.28 -16.33
CA LEU A 67 8.89 -1.32 -17.54
C LEU A 67 8.51 -2.54 -18.42
N PRO A 68 8.32 -2.40 -19.73
CA PRO A 68 8.24 -3.56 -20.61
C PRO A 68 9.56 -4.33 -20.53
N ALA A 69 9.48 -5.67 -20.49
CA ALA A 69 10.67 -6.49 -20.58
C ALA A 69 11.31 -6.27 -21.97
N SER A 70 12.55 -5.77 -22.00
CA SER A 70 13.35 -5.68 -23.23
C SER A 70 13.97 -7.04 -23.60
#